data_AF-A0A1H7ABS6-F1
#
_entry.id   AF-A0A1H7ABS6-F1
#
_cell.length_a   1.000
_cell.length_b   1.000
_cell.length_c   1.000
_cell.angle_alpha   90.00
_cell.angle_beta   90.00
_cell.angle_gamma   90.00
#
_symmetry.space_group_name_H-M   'P 1'
#
loop_
_entity.id
_entity.type
_entity.pdbx_description
1 polymer ?
#
loop_
_entity_poly.entity_id
_entity_poly.type
_entity_poly.pdbx_seq_one_letter_code
_entity_poly.pdbx_strand_id
1 'polypeptide(L)'
;MQKIITTFTVLLFLLLTGFKPNGNTTLKVEVSNFENKASTKIWVSVFSEKDFLEKSIQTQSVIISGSKVIVEFDLPPGEYAVSTYQDVNSNGKLDRYFIGKPKEPYGFSNNVKPFGPPSYKDCKFNLTSAPKLISISLIN
;
A
#
# COMPACT_ATOMS: atom_id res chain seq x y z
N MET A 1 -53.56 44.27 -16.79
CA MET A 1 -52.76 43.79 -15.64
C MET A 1 -52.82 42.27 -15.61
N GLN A 2 -51.77 41.56 -16.06
CA GLN A 2 -51.49 40.18 -15.61
C GLN A 2 -50.00 39.92 -15.83
N LYS A 3 -49.37 39.38 -14.80
CA LYS A 3 -47.94 39.51 -14.49
C LYS A 3 -47.08 38.53 -15.29
N ILE A 4 -45.92 39.03 -15.71
CA ILE A 4 -44.73 38.31 -16.18
C ILE A 4 -44.25 37.39 -15.06
N ILE A 5 -44.10 36.09 -15.34
CA ILE A 5 -43.22 35.21 -14.55
C ILE A 5 -42.43 34.36 -15.54
N THR A 6 -41.28 34.91 -15.94
CA THR A 6 -40.21 34.22 -16.64
C THR A 6 -39.60 33.19 -15.68
N THR A 7 -39.86 31.90 -15.87
CA THR A 7 -39.18 30.85 -15.09
C THR A 7 -37.83 30.58 -15.75
N PHE A 8 -36.80 31.27 -15.28
CA PHE A 8 -35.41 31.03 -15.63
C PHE A 8 -34.88 29.90 -14.74
N THR A 9 -34.95 28.66 -15.22
CA THR A 9 -34.42 27.49 -14.51
C THR A 9 -32.89 27.57 -14.52
N VAL A 10 -32.29 28.09 -13.44
CA VAL A 10 -30.84 28.06 -13.25
C VAL A 10 -30.45 26.63 -12.89
N LEU A 11 -29.96 25.87 -13.88
CA LEU A 11 -29.30 24.59 -13.65
C LEU A 11 -27.91 24.86 -13.06
N LEU A 12 -27.82 24.88 -11.73
CA LEU A 12 -26.55 24.95 -11.01
C LEU A 12 -25.84 23.59 -11.14
N PHE A 13 -25.04 23.44 -12.19
CA PHE A 13 -24.12 22.31 -12.32
C PHE A 13 -23.01 22.50 -11.28
N LEU A 14 -23.18 21.91 -10.09
CA LEU A 14 -22.14 21.86 -9.08
C LEU A 14 -20.99 21.01 -9.65
N LEU A 15 -20.02 21.68 -10.28
CA LEU A 15 -18.72 21.10 -10.60
C LEU A 15 -18.06 20.71 -9.27
N LEU A 16 -18.28 19.47 -8.84
CA LEU A 16 -17.44 18.80 -7.85
C LEU A 16 -16.08 18.57 -8.52
N THR A 17 -15.28 19.64 -8.63
CA THR A 17 -13.86 19.49 -8.89
C THR A 17 -13.29 18.80 -7.67
N GLY A 18 -13.03 17.50 -7.80
CA GLY A 18 -12.26 16.76 -6.81
C GLY A 18 -10.92 17.49 -6.65
N PHE A 19 -10.72 18.14 -5.50
CA PHE A 19 -9.42 18.66 -5.11
C PHE A 19 -8.45 17.47 -5.13
N LYS A 20 -7.65 17.36 -6.19
CA LYS A 20 -6.46 16.52 -6.19
C LYS A 20 -5.38 17.37 -5.51
N PRO A 21 -4.96 17.02 -4.29
CA PRO A 21 -3.84 17.72 -3.68
C PRO A 21 -2.63 17.57 -4.60
N ASN A 22 -2.06 18.69 -5.02
CA ASN A 22 -0.85 18.70 -5.84
C ASN A 22 0.36 18.56 -4.91
N GLY A 23 1.03 17.41 -4.97
CA GLY A 23 2.23 17.12 -4.20
C GLY A 23 2.26 15.67 -3.75
N ASN A 24 3.46 15.12 -3.61
CA ASN A 24 3.63 13.83 -2.95
C ASN A 24 3.53 13.99 -1.42
N THR A 25 3.30 12.87 -0.75
CA THR A 25 3.33 12.76 0.70
C THR A 25 4.06 11.48 1.10
N THR A 26 4.45 11.40 2.38
CA THR A 26 5.27 10.29 2.87
C THR A 26 4.41 9.15 3.40
N LEU A 27 4.54 7.98 2.80
CA LEU A 27 4.10 6.71 3.39
C LEU A 27 5.27 6.08 4.14
N LYS A 28 5.10 5.87 5.44
CA LYS A 28 6.02 5.09 6.27
C LYS A 28 5.43 3.71 6.50
N VAL A 29 6.20 2.68 6.21
CA VAL A 29 5.82 1.27 6.46
C VAL A 29 6.73 0.72 7.54
N GLU A 30 6.18 0.55 8.74
CA GLU A 30 6.83 -0.16 9.83
C GLU A 30 6.59 -1.67 9.65
N VAL A 31 7.66 -2.45 9.60
CA VAL A 31 7.59 -3.92 9.49
C VAL A 31 8.13 -4.54 10.77
N SER A 32 7.47 -5.60 11.23
CA SER A 32 7.80 -6.32 12.48
C SER A 32 7.56 -7.83 12.33
N ASN A 33 7.90 -8.60 13.36
CA ASN A 33 7.73 -10.06 13.41
C ASN A 33 8.51 -10.83 12.31
N PHE A 34 9.67 -10.31 11.94
CA PHE A 34 10.62 -10.99 11.07
C PHE A 34 11.60 -11.84 11.88
N GLU A 35 12.24 -12.81 11.23
CA GLU A 35 13.30 -13.62 11.83
C GLU A 35 14.55 -12.76 12.07
N ASN A 36 15.14 -12.86 13.25
CA ASN A 36 16.34 -12.09 13.59
C ASN A 36 17.60 -12.77 13.04
N LYS A 37 17.72 -12.76 11.71
CA LYS A 37 18.85 -13.33 10.98
C LYS A 37 19.71 -12.20 10.42
N ALA A 38 20.95 -12.15 10.90
CA ALA A 38 21.91 -11.12 10.52
C ALA A 38 22.00 -10.97 9.00
N SER A 39 22.09 -9.72 8.53
CA SER A 39 22.28 -9.35 7.13
C SER A 39 21.14 -9.72 6.16
N THR A 40 19.99 -10.19 6.66
CA THR A 40 18.79 -10.36 5.81
C THR A 40 18.06 -9.04 5.59
N LYS A 41 17.33 -8.96 4.48
CA LYS A 41 16.59 -7.76 4.07
C LYS A 41 15.09 -7.96 4.19
N ILE A 42 14.39 -6.87 4.49
CA ILE A 42 12.96 -6.74 4.32
C ILE A 42 12.72 -5.97 3.03
N TRP A 43 11.96 -6.56 2.11
CA TRP A 43 11.50 -5.94 0.89
C TRP A 43 10.09 -5.42 1.10
N VAL A 44 9.83 -4.18 0.72
CA VAL A 44 8.51 -3.53 0.81
C VAL A 44 8.14 -3.01 -0.57
N SER A 45 6.98 -3.43 -1.07
CA SER A 45 6.49 -3.09 -2.40
C SER A 45 5.11 -2.46 -2.30
N VAL A 46 4.94 -1.31 -2.97
CA VAL A 46 3.68 -0.55 -3.03
C VAL A 46 2.99 -0.82 -4.37
N PHE A 47 1.69 -1.04 -4.35
CA PHE A 47 0.89 -1.41 -5.51
C PHE A 47 -0.36 -0.53 -5.63
N SER A 48 -0.79 -0.32 -6.88
CA SER A 48 -2.17 0.08 -7.22
C SER A 48 -3.03 -1.16 -7.46
N GLU A 49 -4.34 -0.96 -7.65
CA GLU A 49 -5.29 -2.05 -7.92
C GLU A 49 -4.97 -2.83 -9.19
N LYS A 50 -4.63 -2.13 -10.27
CA LYS A 50 -4.50 -2.70 -11.62
C LYS A 50 -3.49 -3.84 -11.70
N ASP A 51 -2.37 -3.72 -11.00
CA ASP A 51 -1.23 -4.63 -11.10
C ASP A 51 -0.84 -5.23 -9.73
N PHE A 52 -1.82 -5.40 -8.83
CA PHE A 52 -1.58 -5.88 -7.47
C PHE A 52 -0.86 -7.24 -7.44
N LEU A 53 0.28 -7.30 -6.74
CA LEU A 53 1.21 -8.45 -6.64
C LEU A 53 1.91 -8.88 -7.94
N GLU A 54 1.66 -8.18 -9.05
CA GLU A 54 2.32 -8.44 -10.34
C GLU A 54 3.39 -7.38 -10.62
N LYS A 55 3.03 -6.09 -10.53
CA LYS A 55 3.93 -4.96 -10.79
C LYS A 55 3.75 -3.87 -9.75
N SER A 56 4.81 -3.64 -8.97
CA SER A 56 4.82 -2.56 -7.98
C SER A 56 5.02 -1.19 -8.64
N ILE A 57 4.48 -0.16 -8.00
CA ILE A 57 4.78 1.24 -8.31
C ILE A 57 6.20 1.59 -7.85
N GLN A 58 6.51 1.19 -6.62
CA GLN A 58 7.82 1.36 -6.01
C GLN A 58 8.12 0.14 -5.13
N THR A 59 9.38 -0.26 -5.10
CA THR A 59 9.89 -1.30 -4.22
C THR A 59 11.18 -0.80 -3.58
N GLN A 60 11.32 -0.98 -2.28
CA GLN A 60 12.51 -0.65 -1.52
C GLN A 60 12.86 -1.82 -0.60
N SER A 61 14.12 -1.87 -0.15
CA SER A 61 14.58 -2.86 0.82
C SER A 61 15.34 -2.19 1.94
N VAL A 62 15.25 -2.75 3.14
CA VAL A 62 16.01 -2.32 4.32
C VAL A 62 16.66 -3.53 4.98
N ILE A 63 17.90 -3.37 5.45
CA ILE A 63 18.58 -4.41 6.24
C ILE A 63 17.93 -4.45 7.62
N ILE A 64 17.69 -5.64 8.13
CA ILE A 64 17.11 -5.82 9.46
C ILE A 64 18.05 -5.25 10.53
N SER A 65 17.50 -4.39 11.37
CA SER A 65 18.14 -3.87 12.57
C SER A 65 17.13 -3.80 13.72
N GLY A 66 17.35 -4.54 14.80
CA GLY A 66 16.43 -4.56 15.94
C GLY A 66 15.17 -5.40 15.68
N SER A 67 14.06 -5.04 16.35
CA SER A 67 12.78 -5.77 16.28
C SER A 67 11.77 -5.19 15.29
N LYS A 68 12.07 -4.00 14.73
CA LYS A 68 11.25 -3.28 13.77
C LYS A 68 12.13 -2.52 12.79
N VAL A 69 11.64 -2.37 11.56
CA VAL A 69 12.26 -1.52 10.53
C VAL A 69 11.22 -0.60 9.92
N ILE A 70 11.63 0.57 9.45
CA ILE A 70 10.75 1.53 8.76
C ILE A 70 11.30 1.75 7.35
N VAL A 71 10.42 1.68 6.37
CA VAL A 71 10.70 2.03 4.97
C VAL A 71 9.79 3.18 4.57
N GLU A 72 10.36 4.22 3.95
CA GLU A 72 9.63 5.43 3.56
C GLU A 72 9.48 5.53 2.04
N PHE A 73 8.30 5.90 1.59
CA PHE A 73 7.97 6.12 0.17
C PHE A 73 7.40 7.52 0.00
N ASP A 74 7.78 8.20 -1.07
CA ASP A 74 7.21 9.46 -1.48
C ASP A 74 6.25 9.23 -2.65
N LEU A 75 4.95 9.43 -2.40
CA LEU A 75 3.87 9.04 -3.31
C LEU A 75 2.79 10.13 -3.36
N PRO A 76 2.12 10.33 -4.51
CA PRO A 76 0.96 11.20 -4.55
C PRO A 76 -0.18 10.63 -3.70
N PRO A 77 -1.06 11.46 -3.13
CA PRO A 77 -2.29 11.02 -2.49
C PRO A 77 -3.08 10.08 -3.40
N GLY A 78 -3.56 8.97 -2.84
CA GLY A 78 -4.16 7.90 -3.62
C GLY A 78 -4.51 6.69 -2.78
N GLU A 79 -5.02 5.67 -3.44
CA GLU A 79 -5.33 4.38 -2.84
C GLU A 79 -4.22 3.39 -3.20
N TYR A 80 -3.69 2.69 -2.20
CA TYR A 80 -2.56 1.78 -2.36
C TYR A 80 -2.72 0.52 -1.52
N ALA A 81 -2.01 -0.52 -1.90
CA ALA A 81 -1.74 -1.69 -1.07
C ALA A 81 -0.24 -1.91 -0.94
N VAL A 82 0.18 -2.53 0.16
CA VAL A 82 1.59 -2.89 0.41
C VAL A 82 1.69 -4.40 0.59
N SER A 83 2.71 -4.99 -0.05
CA SER A 83 3.20 -6.33 0.27
C SER A 83 4.65 -6.23 0.74
N THR A 84 5.00 -7.04 1.73
CA THR A 84 6.33 -7.09 2.30
C THR A 84 6.77 -8.53 2.50
N TYR A 85 8.07 -8.79 2.39
CA TYR A 85 8.64 -10.09 2.74
C TYR A 85 10.07 -9.95 3.25
N GLN A 86 10.47 -10.90 4.09
CA GLN A 86 11.86 -11.09 4.47
C GLN A 86 12.54 -12.03 3.48
N ASP A 87 13.67 -11.61 2.95
CA ASP A 87 14.55 -12.41 2.10
C ASP A 87 15.60 -13.11 2.99
N VAL A 88 15.22 -14.28 3.50
CA VAL A 88 15.96 -15.04 4.51
C VAL A 88 17.22 -15.68 3.92
N ASN A 89 17.19 -15.99 2.61
CA ASN A 89 18.31 -16.61 1.91
C ASN A 89 19.09 -15.66 0.99
N SER A 90 18.71 -14.38 0.96
CA SER A 90 19.41 -13.30 0.26
C SER A 90 19.46 -13.45 -1.26
N ASN A 91 18.42 -14.01 -1.88
CA ASN A 91 18.35 -14.20 -3.32
C ASN A 91 17.54 -13.11 -4.06
N GLY A 92 16.99 -12.13 -3.32
CA GLY A 92 16.25 -10.99 -3.87
C GLY A 92 14.83 -11.31 -4.36
N LYS A 93 14.28 -12.47 -4.02
CA LYS A 93 12.91 -12.87 -4.40
C LYS A 93 12.20 -13.54 -3.22
N LEU A 94 10.87 -13.44 -3.22
CA LEU A 94 10.05 -14.22 -2.29
C LEU A 94 9.96 -15.67 -2.78
N ASP A 95 10.65 -16.58 -2.09
CA ASP A 95 10.58 -18.00 -2.45
C ASP A 95 9.22 -18.62 -2.11
N ARG A 96 8.77 -19.54 -2.97
CA ARG A 96 7.47 -20.21 -2.85
C ARG A 96 7.61 -21.72 -2.98
N TYR A 97 6.72 -22.47 -2.34
CA TYR A 97 6.50 -23.89 -2.60
C TYR A 97 5.84 -24.09 -3.98
N PHE A 98 5.81 -25.33 -4.47
CA PHE A 98 5.18 -25.66 -5.76
C PHE A 98 3.69 -25.26 -5.81
N ILE A 99 3.01 -25.23 -4.67
CA ILE A 99 1.61 -24.78 -4.53
C ILE A 99 1.46 -23.25 -4.38
N GLY A 100 2.54 -22.48 -4.57
CA GLY A 100 2.53 -21.01 -4.52
C GLY A 100 2.60 -20.38 -3.13
N LYS A 101 2.49 -21.16 -2.05
CA LYS A 101 2.65 -20.68 -0.66
C LYS A 101 4.06 -20.12 -0.44
N PRO A 102 4.22 -18.91 0.15
CA PRO A 102 5.53 -18.39 0.54
C PRO A 102 6.30 -19.33 1.47
N LYS A 103 7.62 -19.44 1.27
CA LYS A 103 8.56 -20.16 2.14
C LYS A 103 9.16 -19.27 3.21
N GLU A 104 9.13 -17.97 3.00
CA GLU A 104 9.75 -16.95 3.85
C GLU A 104 8.69 -16.05 4.49
N PRO A 105 9.00 -15.40 5.63
CA PRO A 105 8.11 -14.45 6.28
C PRO A 105 7.60 -13.38 5.31
N TYR A 106 6.28 -13.17 5.27
CA TYR A 106 5.63 -12.22 4.35
C TYR A 106 4.50 -11.49 5.04
N GLY A 107 4.01 -10.40 4.46
CA GLY A 107 2.92 -9.63 5.06
C GLY A 107 2.29 -8.68 4.05
N PHE A 108 1.11 -8.18 4.42
CA PHE A 108 0.36 -7.23 3.60
C PHE A 108 -0.16 -6.08 4.47
N SER A 109 -0.41 -4.93 3.86
CA SER A 109 -1.14 -3.84 4.50
C SER A 109 -2.49 -4.33 5.03
N ASN A 110 -2.98 -3.65 6.08
CA ASN A 110 -4.12 -4.08 6.91
C ASN A 110 -3.91 -5.42 7.65
N ASN A 111 -2.70 -5.98 7.66
CA ASN A 111 -2.38 -7.26 8.32
C ASN A 111 -3.32 -8.41 7.91
N VAL A 112 -3.72 -8.43 6.64
CA VAL A 112 -4.57 -9.48 6.08
C VAL A 112 -3.85 -10.83 6.17
N LYS A 113 -4.56 -11.87 6.63
CA LYS A 113 -4.07 -13.25 6.72
C LYS A 113 -4.91 -14.16 5.82
N PRO A 114 -4.69 -14.14 4.50
CA PRO A 114 -5.53 -14.87 3.56
C PRO A 114 -5.19 -16.37 3.58
N PHE A 115 -6.18 -17.22 3.26
CA PHE A 115 -5.95 -18.65 2.99
C PHE A 115 -5.36 -18.92 1.59
N GLY A 116 -5.37 -17.91 0.72
CA GLY A 116 -4.79 -17.94 -0.63
C GLY A 116 -4.15 -16.60 -0.97
N PRO A 117 -4.04 -16.22 -2.25
CA PRO A 117 -3.63 -14.86 -2.61
C PRO A 117 -4.59 -13.82 -1.99
N PRO A 118 -4.09 -12.74 -1.37
CA PRO A 118 -4.96 -11.69 -0.86
C PRO A 118 -5.66 -10.96 -2.01
N SER A 119 -6.83 -10.38 -1.75
CA SER A 119 -7.43 -9.43 -2.68
C SER A 119 -6.85 -8.03 -2.44
N TYR A 120 -6.74 -7.22 -3.49
CA TYR A 120 -6.38 -5.81 -3.34
C TYR A 120 -7.34 -5.08 -2.39
N LYS A 121 -8.64 -5.42 -2.46
CA LYS A 121 -9.69 -4.84 -1.62
C LYS A 121 -9.43 -4.99 -0.13
N ASP A 122 -8.88 -6.12 0.30
CA ASP A 122 -8.59 -6.37 1.72
C ASP A 122 -7.33 -5.62 2.17
N CYS A 123 -6.37 -5.44 1.26
CA CYS A 123 -5.09 -4.82 1.57
C CYS A 123 -5.08 -3.30 1.40
N LYS A 124 -6.04 -2.71 0.67
CA LYS A 124 -5.95 -1.30 0.29
C LYS A 124 -6.17 -0.33 1.45
N PHE A 125 -5.56 0.84 1.31
CA PHE A 125 -5.76 1.97 2.20
C PHE A 125 -5.61 3.29 1.43
N ASN A 126 -6.22 4.35 1.97
CA ASN A 126 -6.06 5.70 1.43
C ASN A 126 -4.85 6.41 2.04
N LEU A 127 -3.98 6.94 1.19
CA LEU A 127 -2.93 7.91 1.51
C LEU A 127 -3.47 9.30 1.16
N THR A 128 -3.64 10.14 2.18
CA THR A 128 -4.07 11.54 2.00
C THR A 128 -2.84 12.43 1.83
N SER A 129 -3.00 13.75 1.75
CA SER A 129 -1.86 14.69 1.67
C SER A 129 -0.97 14.69 2.92
N ALA A 130 -1.44 14.15 4.04
CA ALA A 130 -0.67 14.06 5.27
C ALA A 130 0.18 12.78 5.29
N PRO A 131 1.41 12.82 5.86
CA PRO A 131 2.21 11.62 6.05
C PRO A 131 1.44 10.55 6.80
N LYS A 132 1.59 9.29 6.37
CA LYS A 132 0.88 8.15 6.94
C LYS A 132 1.87 7.07 7.37
N LEU A 133 1.75 6.61 8.61
CA LEU A 133 2.42 5.41 9.10
C LEU A 133 1.43 4.23 9.05
N ILE A 134 1.87 3.10 8.48
CA ILE A 134 1.19 1.82 8.61
C ILE A 134 2.15 0.80 9.24
N SER A 135 1.61 -0.11 10.04
CA SER A 135 2.38 -1.21 10.64
C SER A 135 1.95 -2.55 10.04
N ILE A 136 2.93 -3.33 9.60
CA ILE A 136 2.74 -4.68 9.08
C ILE A 136 3.53 -5.66 9.95
N SER A 137 2.86 -6.69 10.44
CA SER A 137 3.46 -7.83 11.12
C SER A 137 3.59 -8.97 10.11
N LEU A 138 4.81 -9.46 9.89
CA LEU A 138 4.99 -10.59 9.01
C LEU A 138 4.32 -11.85 9.60
N ILE A 139 3.84 -12.69 8.70
CA ILE A 139 3.26 -13.99 8.96
C ILE A 139 4.06 -15.01 8.17
N ASN A 140 4.39 -16.12 8.81
CA ASN A 140 4.69 -17.42 8.22
C ASN A 140 4.88 -18.42 9.37
#